data_AF-A0A352JTW2-F1
#
_entry.id   AF-A0A352JTW2-F1
#
_cell.length_a   1.000
_cell.length_b   1.000
_cell.length_c   1.000
_cell.angle_alpha   90.00
_cell.angle_beta   90.00
_cell.angle_gamma   90.00
#
_symmetry.space_group_name_H-M   'P 1'
#
loop_
_entity.id
_entity.type
_entity.pdbx_description
1 polymer ?
#
loop_
_entity_poly.entity_id
_entity_poly.type
_entity_poly.pdbx_seq_one_letter_code
_entity_poly.pdbx_strand_id
1 'polypeptide(L)'
;MEAYQKLIPIGIIHSPYSKAEGTPIQSAYAEGAEDSIEILPEFWDGLSDLDGFECVWLIYFFDRTAYPRLKVIPFRDIIERGVFATRAPSRPNFIGF
;
A
#
# COMPACT_ATOMS: atom_id res chain seq x y z
N MET A 1 11.30 -4.38 25.89
CA MET A 1 11.49 -3.74 24.57
C MET A 1 10.58 -4.48 23.61
N GLU A 2 9.54 -3.90 23.02
CA GLU A 2 9.16 -2.48 22.89
C GLU A 2 7.63 -2.33 22.83
N ALA A 3 7.18 -1.11 23.08
CA ALA A 3 5.80 -0.68 22.89
C ALA A 3 5.50 -0.63 21.39
N TYR A 4 4.78 -1.62 20.86
CA TYR A 4 4.25 -1.52 19.50
C TYR A 4 3.13 -0.47 19.48
N GLN A 5 3.31 0.59 18.69
CA GLN A 5 2.26 1.57 18.44
C GLN A 5 1.22 0.95 17.51
N LYS A 6 -0.04 0.91 17.94
CA LYS A 6 -1.15 0.55 17.04
C LYS A 6 -1.29 1.65 15.99
N LEU A 7 -1.31 1.26 14.72
CA LEU A 7 -1.57 2.17 13.61
C LEU A 7 -3.07 2.47 13.52
N ILE A 8 -3.38 3.75 13.30
CA ILE A 8 -4.75 4.26 13.17
C ILE A 8 -4.95 4.57 11.68
N PRO A 9 -5.84 3.87 10.97
CA PRO A 9 -6.19 4.22 9.59
C PRO A 9 -6.78 5.63 9.53
N ILE A 10 -6.30 6.45 8.59
CA ILE A 10 -6.76 7.83 8.42
C ILE A 10 -7.77 8.00 7.29
N GLY A 11 -8.01 6.94 6.51
CA GLY A 11 -8.75 7.03 5.27
C GLY A 11 -8.83 5.70 4.51
N ILE A 12 -9.43 5.76 3.33
CA ILE A 12 -9.69 4.65 2.42
C ILE A 12 -9.18 5.03 1.03
N ILE A 13 -8.53 4.07 0.36
CA ILE A 13 -8.13 4.20 -1.05
C ILE A 13 -9.22 3.55 -1.90
N HIS A 14 -9.81 4.33 -2.80
CA HIS A 14 -10.73 3.86 -3.83
C HIS A 14 -9.98 3.69 -5.14
N SER A 15 -10.05 2.49 -5.71
CA SER A 15 -9.41 2.16 -6.99
C SER A 15 -10.34 1.29 -7.85
N PRO A 16 -10.13 1.24 -9.18
CA PRO A 16 -10.82 0.27 -10.02
C PRO A 16 -10.37 -1.18 -9.72
N TYR A 17 -9.29 -1.37 -8.97
CA TYR A 17 -8.70 -2.67 -8.67
C TYR A 17 -9.23 -3.27 -7.37
N SER A 18 -10.37 -3.97 -7.47
CA SER A 18 -11.00 -4.63 -6.30
C SER A 18 -10.39 -5.99 -5.95
N LYS A 19 -9.53 -6.57 -6.79
CA LYS A 19 -8.90 -7.88 -6.60
C LYS A 19 -7.44 -7.84 -7.04
N ALA A 20 -6.60 -8.69 -6.44
CA ALA A 20 -5.18 -8.75 -6.76
C ALA A 20 -4.93 -9.10 -8.25
N GLU A 21 -5.77 -9.95 -8.83
CA GLU A 21 -5.74 -10.23 -10.27
C GLU A 21 -6.12 -8.99 -11.07
N GLY A 22 -5.29 -8.61 -12.03
CA GLY A 22 -5.46 -7.39 -12.82
C GLY A 22 -4.99 -6.11 -12.12
N THR A 23 -4.59 -6.15 -10.85
CA THR A 23 -3.92 -5.00 -10.21
C THR A 23 -2.53 -4.83 -10.82
N PRO A 24 -2.13 -3.61 -11.23
CA PRO A 24 -0.78 -3.33 -11.71
C PRO A 24 0.27 -3.73 -10.68
N ILE A 25 1.38 -4.32 -11.15
CA ILE A 25 2.48 -4.72 -10.27
C ILE A 25 3.09 -3.52 -9.52
N GLN A 26 3.06 -2.34 -10.14
CA GLN A 26 3.51 -1.05 -9.60
C GLN A 26 2.69 0.07 -10.25
N SER A 27 2.58 1.22 -9.56
CA SER A 27 1.83 2.40 -10.03
C SER A 27 2.27 2.91 -11.39
N ALA A 28 3.55 2.76 -11.75
CA ALA A 28 4.07 3.11 -13.08
C ALA A 28 3.41 2.34 -14.25
N TYR A 29 2.67 1.27 -13.96
CA TYR A 29 1.93 0.48 -14.95
C TYR A 29 0.40 0.64 -14.82
N ALA A 30 -0.07 1.62 -14.04
CA ALA A 30 -1.49 1.89 -13.80
C ALA A 30 -2.03 3.03 -14.68
N GLU A 31 -1.49 3.19 -15.89
CA GLU A 31 -1.90 4.26 -16.80
C GLU A 31 -3.41 4.22 -17.07
N GLY A 32 -4.07 5.37 -16.91
CA GLY A 32 -5.51 5.51 -17.07
C GLY A 32 -6.35 5.05 -15.87
N ALA A 33 -5.74 4.61 -14.76
CA ALA A 33 -6.46 4.40 -13.51
C ALA A 33 -6.84 5.74 -12.87
N GLU A 34 -8.10 5.86 -12.46
CA GLU A 34 -8.58 6.96 -11.62
C GLU A 34 -8.78 6.43 -10.20
N ASP A 35 -7.90 6.84 -9.30
CA ASP A 35 -7.94 6.50 -7.89
C ASP A 35 -8.31 7.74 -7.07
N SER A 36 -8.96 7.54 -5.91
CA SER A 36 -9.23 8.62 -4.97
C SER A 36 -8.94 8.19 -3.54
N ILE A 37 -8.55 9.17 -2.71
CA ILE A 37 -8.26 8.97 -1.30
C ILE A 37 -9.34 9.67 -0.49
N GLU A 38 -10.11 8.90 0.25
CA GLU A 38 -11.10 9.43 1.20
C GLU A 38 -10.44 9.51 2.57
N ILE A 39 -10.40 10.70 3.15
CA ILE A 39 -9.87 10.93 4.50
C ILE A 39 -11.04 10.97 5.48
N LEU A 40 -10.91 10.28 6.60
CA LEU A 40 -11.97 10.23 7.61
C LEU A 40 -12.17 11.63 8.22
N PRO A 41 -13.42 12.03 8.53
CA PRO A 41 -13.72 13.40 8.96
C PRO A 41 -12.88 13.90 10.15
N GLU A 42 -12.53 13.03 11.09
CA GLU A 42 -11.73 13.37 12.27
C GLU A 42 -10.27 13.75 11.96
N PHE A 43 -9.79 13.47 10.74
CA PHE A 43 -8.42 13.80 10.30
C PHE A 43 -8.38 14.90 9.24
N TRP A 44 -9.52 15.50 8.87
CA TRP A 44 -9.62 16.44 7.76
C TRP A 44 -8.70 17.65 7.94
N ASP A 45 -8.61 18.22 9.15
CA ASP A 45 -7.73 19.37 9.43
C ASP A 45 -6.26 19.10 9.05
N GLY A 46 -5.84 17.83 9.06
CA GLY A 46 -4.50 17.39 8.65
C GLY A 46 -4.20 17.54 7.14
N LEU A 47 -5.19 17.89 6.32
CA LEU A 47 -5.03 18.17 4.89
C LEU A 47 -4.67 19.62 4.58
N SER A 48 -4.63 20.49 5.58
CA SER A 48 -4.25 21.90 5.41
C SER A 48 -2.91 22.03 4.69
N ASP A 49 -2.81 22.97 3.75
CA ASP A 49 -1.63 23.29 2.93
C ASP A 49 -1.14 22.18 1.96
N LEU A 50 -1.89 21.09 1.81
CA LEU A 50 -1.53 20.00 0.90
C LEU A 50 -1.69 20.38 -0.59
N ASP A 51 -2.53 21.36 -0.89
CA ASP A 51 -2.81 21.87 -2.24
C ASP A 51 -1.60 22.55 -2.92
N GLY A 52 -0.57 22.90 -2.13
CA GLY A 52 0.71 23.42 -2.64
C GLY A 52 1.67 22.37 -3.20
N PHE A 53 1.37 21.07 -3.07
CA PHE A 53 2.26 19.99 -3.50
C PHE A 53 1.79 19.34 -4.80
N GLU A 54 2.74 19.04 -5.69
CA GLU A 54 2.46 18.30 -6.93
C GLU A 54 2.27 16.79 -6.69
N CYS A 55 2.85 16.26 -5.60
CA CYS A 55 2.90 14.85 -5.31
C CYS A 55 2.86 14.60 -3.80
N VAL A 56 2.21 13.51 -3.40
CA VAL A 56 2.19 13.01 -2.03
C VAL A 56 2.65 11.56 -1.99
N TRP A 57 3.25 11.16 -0.87
CA TRP A 57 3.51 9.76 -0.59
C TRP A 57 2.36 9.16 0.18
N LEU A 58 1.84 8.04 -0.30
CA LEU A 58 0.83 7.27 0.40
C LEU A 58 1.51 6.12 1.13
N ILE A 59 1.21 5.97 2.42
CA ILE A 59 1.56 4.77 3.18
C ILE A 59 0.24 4.08 3.51
N TYR A 60 0.07 2.86 3.03
CA TYR A 60 -1.21 2.17 3.09
C TYR A 60 -1.06 0.71 3.49
N PHE A 61 -2.16 0.09 3.90
CA PHE A 61 -2.19 -1.31 4.27
C PHE A 61 -2.71 -2.19 3.15
N PHE A 62 -2.06 -3.32 2.91
CA PHE A 62 -2.62 -4.40 2.12
C PHE A 62 -3.60 -5.22 2.98
N ASP A 63 -4.89 -4.87 2.90
CA ASP A 63 -5.97 -5.48 3.69
C ASP A 63 -6.30 -6.93 3.31
N ARG A 64 -5.92 -7.36 2.09
CA ARG A 64 -6.29 -8.67 1.50
C ARG A 64 -5.12 -9.64 1.33
N THR A 65 -3.95 -9.37 1.90
CA THR A 65 -2.79 -10.27 1.74
C THR A 65 -2.92 -11.55 2.54
N ALA A 66 -2.44 -12.65 1.95
CA ALA A 66 -2.26 -13.91 2.67
C ALA A 66 -1.21 -13.78 3.80
N TYR A 67 -1.22 -14.77 4.70
CA TYR A 67 -0.26 -14.87 5.80
C TYR A 67 1.20 -14.73 5.31
N PRO A 68 2.03 -13.91 5.98
CA PRO A 68 3.37 -13.58 5.49
C PRO A 68 4.26 -14.81 5.42
N ARG A 69 5.02 -14.93 4.33
CA ARG A 69 6.14 -15.86 4.21
C ARG A 69 7.44 -15.08 4.20
N LEU A 70 8.47 -15.59 4.87
CA LEU A 70 9.80 -14.97 4.87
C LEU A 70 10.52 -15.11 3.54
N LYS A 71 10.03 -16.01 2.68
CA LYS A 71 10.51 -16.20 1.32
C LYS A 71 9.35 -16.26 0.33
N VAL A 72 9.55 -15.68 -0.85
CA VAL A 72 8.55 -15.55 -1.92
C VAL A 72 9.22 -15.68 -3.27
N ILE A 73 8.47 -16.09 -4.30
CA ILE A 73 8.87 -15.91 -5.70
C ILE A 73 8.21 -14.62 -6.18
N PRO A 74 8.96 -13.52 -6.42
CA PRO A 74 8.40 -12.27 -6.92
C PRO A 74 7.71 -12.44 -8.28
N PHE A 75 6.74 -11.58 -8.59
CA PHE A 75 5.97 -11.66 -9.84
C PHE A 75 6.82 -11.68 -11.13
N ARG A 76 7.98 -11.00 -11.13
CA ARG A 76 8.90 -10.92 -12.30
C ARG A 76 10.16 -11.77 -12.15
N ASP A 77 10.18 -12.69 -11.20
CA ASP A 77 11.32 -13.58 -10.95
C ASP A 77 10.82 -15.03 -10.89
N ILE A 78 11.73 -15.99 -11.05
CA ILE A 78 11.47 -17.43 -10.89
C ILE A 78 12.24 -18.02 -9.70
N ILE A 79 13.17 -17.24 -9.13
CA ILE A 79 13.99 -17.65 -7.98
C ILE A 79 13.33 -17.16 -6.69
N GLU A 80 13.28 -18.03 -5.68
CA GLU A 80 12.83 -17.67 -4.35
C GLU A 80 13.77 -16.64 -3.69
N ARG A 81 13.20 -15.55 -3.19
CA ARG A 81 13.91 -14.45 -2.52
C ARG A 81 13.40 -14.26 -1.09
N GLY A 82 14.26 -13.75 -0.21
CA GLY A 82 13.82 -13.26 1.10
C GLY A 82 12.84 -12.08 0.92
N VAL A 83 11.73 -12.07 1.64
CA VAL A 83 10.63 -11.10 1.43
C VAL A 83 11.09 -9.65 1.55
N PHE A 84 12.06 -9.36 2.42
CA PHE A 84 12.63 -8.02 2.63
C PHE A 84 13.51 -7.53 1.48
N ALA A 85 13.95 -8.41 0.57
CA ALA A 85 14.64 -8.05 -0.66
C ALA A 85 13.67 -7.83 -1.84
N THR A 86 12.36 -7.77 -1.58
CA THR A 86 11.31 -7.69 -2.60
C THR A 86 10.29 -6.61 -2.25
N ARG A 87 9.40 -6.30 -3.21
CA ARG A 87 8.19 -5.49 -2.95
C ARG A 87 6.93 -6.35 -2.78
N ALA A 88 7.05 -7.62 -2.41
CA ALA A 88 5.88 -8.48 -2.22
C ALA A 88 4.95 -7.91 -1.11
N PRO A 89 3.62 -7.90 -1.32
CA PRO A 89 2.69 -7.29 -0.37
C PRO A 89 2.53 -8.11 0.92
N SER A 90 2.65 -9.45 0.83
CA SER A 90 2.58 -10.38 1.96
C SER A 90 3.91 -10.40 2.74
N ARG A 91 4.06 -9.49 3.70
CA ARG A 91 5.23 -9.32 4.58
C ARG A 91 4.76 -9.05 6.03
N PRO A 92 5.60 -9.16 7.07
CA PRO A 92 5.15 -9.10 8.47
C PRO A 92 4.29 -7.88 8.83
N ASN A 93 4.63 -6.71 8.30
CA ASN A 93 3.79 -5.51 8.32
C ASN A 93 3.30 -5.25 6.90
N PHE A 94 2.01 -5.43 6.64
CA PHE A 94 1.39 -5.32 5.32
C PHE A 94 1.35 -3.89 4.79
N ILE A 95 2.47 -3.18 4.77
CA ILE A 95 2.58 -1.77 4.41
C ILE A 95 3.07 -1.64 2.97
N GLY A 96 2.31 -0.89 2.18
CA GLY A 96 2.64 -0.40 0.84
C GLY A 96 3.01 1.08 0.85
N PHE A 97 3.72 1.49 -0.20
CA PHE A 97 4.13 2.86 -0.52
C PHE A 97 4.48 2.96 -2.01
#